data_AF-A0AAP9XWR4-F1
#
_entry.id   AF-A0AAP9XWR4-F1
#
_cell.length_a   1.000
_cell.length_b   1.000
_cell.length_c   1.000
_cell.angle_alpha   90.00
_cell.angle_beta   90.00
_cell.angle_gamma   90.00
#
_symmetry.space_group_name_H-M   'P 1'
#
loop_
_entity.id
_entity.type
_entity.pdbx_description
1 polymer ?
#
loop_
_entity_poly.entity_id
_entity_poly.type
_entity_poly.pdbx_seq_one_letter_code
_entity_poly.pdbx_strand_id
1 'polypeptide(L)'
;MSTPLSASHVVYVSNSEDGDLSVYHLDAAQGRLEPFARTPAGSVVMPQAPTQDGLRLYVATRGTEPAIVAYEIGAQGALTQRFSTPIDASLAYLSVDHAGRLLFGASYGGSRLFVFDANRLAHGDGTPLQFIDRIQNAHSIIVSDDDRYAYAASLGLDRILFYGIARAGDEAALIARGELATPAGFGPRHLRLAPDGATLYAIGEFHGTVLAIARDPVTGELGEATVSDLAPSIAHLPHGAPRPPAPTAPCVWAADLQVSPDGRHVHATERTTSRIITFRVGEQRALHYASCIETEKQPRGIRLSPDGTLLAASGELSPFISLYRVDAASGALTPVARVAGGKGANWIEILPLGSA
;
A
#
# COMPACT_ATOMS: atom_id res chain seq x y z
N MET A 1 -0.62 -16.80 34.53
CA MET A 1 -1.80 -16.06 34.03
C MET A 1 -1.28 -15.01 33.07
N SER A 2 -1.69 -15.05 31.80
CA SER A 2 -1.31 -14.05 30.79
C SER A 2 -1.91 -12.70 31.19
N THR A 3 -1.11 -11.63 31.18
CA THR A 3 -1.60 -10.27 31.39
C THR A 3 -2.61 -9.93 30.29
N PRO A 4 -3.79 -9.35 30.61
CA PRO A 4 -4.76 -8.93 29.60
C PRO A 4 -4.09 -8.07 28.54
N LEU A 5 -4.40 -8.30 27.27
CA LEU A 5 -3.83 -7.52 26.17
C LEU A 5 -4.40 -6.11 26.21
N SER A 6 -3.52 -5.11 26.31
CA SER A 6 -3.89 -3.69 26.22
C SER A 6 -3.74 -3.27 24.76
N ALA A 7 -4.67 -3.71 23.92
CA ALA A 7 -4.60 -3.49 22.47
C ALA A 7 -4.56 -1.98 22.18
N SER A 8 -3.54 -1.56 21.45
CA SER A 8 -3.36 -0.17 21.03
C SER A 8 -3.81 0.06 19.58
N HIS A 9 -3.75 -0.98 18.78
CA HIS A 9 -4.01 -0.94 17.35
C HIS A 9 -4.72 -2.22 16.89
N VAL A 10 -5.39 -2.14 15.74
CA VAL A 10 -5.94 -3.28 15.00
C VAL A 10 -5.17 -3.43 13.70
N VAL A 11 -4.91 -4.68 13.32
CA VAL A 11 -4.22 -5.03 12.07
C VAL A 11 -5.19 -5.82 11.18
N TYR A 12 -5.35 -5.38 9.94
CA TYR A 12 -6.16 -6.07 8.93
C TYR A 12 -5.25 -6.61 7.83
N VAL A 13 -5.43 -7.89 7.47
CA VAL A 13 -4.62 -8.55 6.44
C VAL A 13 -5.51 -9.22 5.39
N SER A 14 -5.34 -8.86 4.12
CA SER A 14 -6.04 -9.48 2.99
C SER A 14 -5.43 -10.82 2.62
N ASN A 15 -6.24 -11.87 2.54
CA ASN A 15 -5.82 -13.24 2.21
C ASN A 15 -6.45 -13.65 0.87
N SER A 16 -5.74 -13.48 -0.24
CA SER A 16 -6.34 -13.61 -1.57
C SER A 16 -6.84 -15.01 -1.91
N GLU A 17 -6.19 -16.05 -1.39
CA GLU A 17 -6.60 -17.45 -1.63
C GLU A 17 -7.75 -17.87 -0.73
N ASP A 18 -7.75 -17.40 0.52
CA ASP A 18 -8.84 -17.68 1.47
C ASP A 18 -10.10 -16.84 1.20
N GLY A 19 -9.97 -15.71 0.52
CA GLY A 19 -11.08 -14.82 0.16
C GLY A 19 -11.60 -13.98 1.33
N ASP A 20 -10.76 -13.69 2.32
CA ASP A 20 -11.16 -12.98 3.53
C ASP A 20 -10.07 -12.08 4.13
N LEU A 21 -10.44 -11.40 5.22
CA LEU A 21 -9.55 -10.55 6.02
C LEU A 21 -9.25 -11.25 7.34
N SER A 22 -7.97 -11.37 7.68
CA SER A 22 -7.55 -11.72 9.04
C SER A 22 -7.43 -10.43 9.86
N VAL A 23 -7.99 -10.42 11.06
CA VAL A 23 -7.97 -9.28 11.98
C VAL A 23 -7.21 -9.64 13.24
N TYR A 24 -6.31 -8.77 13.68
CA TYR A 24 -5.50 -8.96 14.88
C TYR A 24 -5.57 -7.74 15.79
N HIS A 25 -5.43 -7.96 17.09
CA HIS A 25 -5.12 -6.90 18.05
C HIS A 25 -3.61 -6.79 18.23
N LEU A 26 -3.11 -5.56 18.21
CA LEU A 26 -1.71 -5.24 18.38
C LEU A 26 -1.51 -4.42 19.67
N ASP A 27 -0.77 -5.01 20.61
CA ASP A 27 -0.16 -4.33 21.75
C ASP A 27 1.22 -3.84 21.31
N ALA A 28 1.31 -2.56 20.93
CA ALA A 28 2.53 -2.00 20.37
C ALA A 28 3.66 -1.91 21.40
N ALA A 29 3.32 -1.67 22.67
CA ALA A 29 4.27 -1.57 23.76
C ALA A 29 4.99 -2.90 24.01
N GLN A 30 4.21 -3.99 24.09
CA GLN A 30 4.76 -5.33 24.28
C GLN A 30 5.23 -5.98 22.97
N GLY A 31 4.82 -5.44 21.83
CA GLY A 31 5.10 -6.04 20.52
C GLY A 31 4.36 -7.36 20.31
N ARG A 32 3.13 -7.47 20.82
CA ARG A 32 2.33 -8.69 20.77
C ARG A 32 1.19 -8.52 19.77
N LEU A 33 1.07 -9.48 18.86
CA LEU A 33 0.02 -9.56 17.85
C LEU A 33 -0.86 -10.78 18.17
N GLU A 34 -2.15 -10.59 18.40
CA GLU A 34 -3.07 -11.67 18.75
C GLU A 34 -4.21 -11.76 17.72
N PRO A 35 -4.52 -12.96 17.18
CA PRO A 35 -5.68 -13.14 16.30
C PRO A 35 -6.97 -12.72 17.01
N PHE A 36 -7.78 -11.92 16.34
CA PHE A 36 -9.04 -11.41 16.86
C PHE A 36 -10.25 -11.96 16.08
N ALA A 37 -10.23 -11.86 14.76
CA ALA A 37 -11.33 -12.30 13.90
C ALA A 37 -10.87 -12.69 12.50
N ARG A 38 -11.76 -13.36 11.76
CA ARG A 38 -11.68 -13.48 10.30
C ARG A 38 -13.01 -13.01 9.70
N THR A 39 -12.94 -12.18 8.68
CA THR A 39 -14.12 -11.57 8.06
C THR A 39 -14.13 -11.84 6.55
N PRO A 40 -15.15 -12.56 6.02
CA PRO A 40 -15.28 -12.82 4.58
C PRO A 40 -15.33 -11.53 3.76
N ALA A 41 -14.70 -11.55 2.58
CA ALA A 41 -14.71 -10.44 1.63
C ALA A 41 -15.11 -10.89 0.21
N GLY A 42 -14.48 -11.94 -0.30
CA GLY A 42 -14.73 -12.49 -1.63
C GLY A 42 -13.45 -12.88 -2.36
N SER A 43 -13.62 -13.39 -3.57
CA SER A 43 -12.55 -13.99 -4.37
C SER A 43 -11.39 -13.03 -4.66
N VAL A 44 -10.16 -13.47 -4.37
CA VAL A 44 -8.93 -12.71 -4.66
C VAL A 44 -8.97 -11.32 -4.02
N VAL A 45 -9.29 -11.27 -2.72
CA VAL A 45 -9.25 -10.06 -1.90
C VAL A 45 -7.82 -9.53 -1.81
N MET A 46 -7.63 -8.25 -2.11
CA MET A 46 -6.30 -7.65 -2.17
C MET A 46 -6.26 -6.24 -1.56
N PRO A 47 -6.34 -5.12 -2.32
CA PRO A 47 -6.07 -3.82 -1.75
C PRO A 47 -7.13 -3.38 -0.75
N GLN A 48 -6.68 -2.72 0.30
CA GLN A 48 -7.51 -2.12 1.35
C GLN A 48 -7.30 -0.60 1.35
N ALA A 49 -8.34 0.14 1.71
CA ALA A 49 -8.32 1.59 1.90
C ALA A 49 -9.17 1.96 3.13
N PRO A 50 -8.56 2.11 4.31
CA PRO A 50 -9.26 2.61 5.49
C PRO A 50 -9.50 4.12 5.38
N THR A 51 -10.61 4.60 5.93
CA THR A 51 -10.85 6.04 6.09
C THR A 51 -9.99 6.62 7.21
N GLN A 52 -9.65 7.90 7.11
CA GLN A 52 -8.79 8.58 8.08
C GLN A 52 -9.38 8.61 9.50
N ASP A 53 -10.70 8.63 9.61
CA ASP A 53 -11.42 8.54 10.90
C ASP A 53 -11.37 7.14 11.54
N GLY A 54 -10.85 6.13 10.82
CA GLY A 54 -10.78 4.74 11.28
C GLY A 54 -12.14 4.04 11.40
N LEU A 55 -13.20 4.59 10.82
CA LEU A 55 -14.57 4.06 10.96
C LEU A 55 -15.01 3.17 9.81
N ARG A 56 -14.36 3.25 8.64
CA ARG A 56 -14.70 2.47 7.45
C ARG A 56 -13.46 1.85 6.81
N LEU A 57 -13.66 0.69 6.20
CA LEU A 57 -12.65 -0.01 5.40
C LEU A 57 -13.25 -0.39 4.04
N TYR A 58 -12.62 0.07 2.96
CA TYR A 58 -12.95 -0.35 1.60
C TYR A 58 -11.94 -1.39 1.13
N VAL A 59 -12.41 -2.48 0.53
CA VAL A 59 -11.55 -3.59 0.09
C VAL A 59 -11.96 -4.04 -1.30
N ALA A 60 -11.00 -4.19 -2.22
CA ALA A 60 -11.30 -4.71 -3.56
C ALA A 60 -11.08 -6.22 -3.66
N THR A 61 -12.05 -6.89 -4.30
CA THR A 61 -11.96 -8.27 -4.77
C THR A 61 -11.69 -8.27 -6.27
N ARG A 62 -10.91 -9.23 -6.76
CA ARG A 62 -10.33 -9.19 -8.12
C ARG A 62 -10.70 -10.36 -9.02
N GLY A 63 -11.53 -11.29 -8.53
CA GLY A 63 -11.96 -12.50 -9.24
C GLY A 63 -12.75 -12.22 -10.53
N THR A 64 -13.49 -13.23 -11.01
CA THR A 64 -14.33 -13.11 -12.22
C THR A 64 -15.41 -12.03 -12.12
N GLU A 65 -15.84 -11.73 -10.90
CA GLU A 65 -16.80 -10.68 -10.55
C GLU A 65 -16.12 -9.73 -9.55
N PRO A 66 -15.34 -8.74 -10.02
CA PRO A 66 -14.66 -7.81 -9.12
C PRO A 66 -15.67 -6.89 -8.43
N ALA A 67 -15.42 -6.61 -7.16
CA ALA A 67 -16.27 -5.75 -6.33
C ALA A 67 -15.42 -4.91 -5.37
N ILE A 68 -16.02 -3.85 -4.84
CA ILE A 68 -15.53 -3.15 -3.65
C ILE A 68 -16.46 -3.47 -2.50
N VAL A 69 -15.90 -4.05 -1.45
CA VAL A 69 -16.59 -4.36 -0.21
C VAL A 69 -16.36 -3.22 0.78
N ALA A 70 -17.45 -2.66 1.30
CA ALA A 70 -17.43 -1.61 2.31
C ALA A 70 -17.76 -2.21 3.68
N TYR A 71 -16.87 -2.03 4.64
CA TYR A 71 -17.06 -2.42 6.04
C TYR A 71 -17.17 -1.19 6.94
N GLU A 72 -18.02 -1.31 7.97
CA GLU A 72 -17.90 -0.49 9.18
C GLU A 72 -16.93 -1.15 10.15
N ILE A 73 -16.09 -0.33 10.79
CA ILE A 73 -15.15 -0.75 11.82
C ILE A 73 -15.77 -0.48 13.20
N GLY A 74 -16.01 -1.54 13.97
CA GLY A 74 -16.47 -1.44 15.35
C GLY A 74 -15.35 -0.96 16.29
N ALA A 75 -15.70 -0.56 17.52
CA ALA A 75 -14.75 -0.01 18.49
C ALA A 75 -13.54 -0.92 18.79
N GLN A 76 -13.73 -2.24 18.75
CA GLN A 76 -12.67 -3.24 18.94
C GLN A 76 -12.02 -3.70 17.62
N GLY A 77 -12.29 -3.03 16.50
CA GLY A 77 -11.75 -3.41 15.18
C GLY A 77 -12.51 -4.54 14.47
N ALA A 78 -13.69 -4.95 14.97
CA ALA A 78 -14.51 -5.93 14.27
C ALA A 78 -15.12 -5.31 13.01
N LEU A 79 -15.08 -6.05 11.89
CA LEU A 79 -15.59 -5.58 10.61
C LEU A 79 -17.02 -6.06 10.39
N THR A 80 -17.94 -5.12 10.15
CA THR A 80 -19.31 -5.41 9.72
C THR A 80 -19.47 -5.03 8.25
N GLN A 81 -19.72 -6.02 7.39
CA GLN A 81 -19.96 -5.76 5.97
C GLN A 81 -21.25 -4.97 5.79
N ARG A 82 -21.18 -3.86 5.06
CA ARG A 82 -22.35 -3.05 4.67
C ARG A 82 -22.82 -3.40 3.28
N PHE A 83 -21.90 -3.36 2.32
CA PHE A 83 -22.18 -3.63 0.91
C PHE A 83 -20.99 -4.34 0.26
N SER A 84 -21.29 -5.17 -0.73
CA SER A 84 -20.34 -5.69 -1.70
C SER A 84 -20.82 -5.22 -3.06
N THR A 85 -20.14 -4.23 -3.62
CA THR A 85 -20.61 -3.46 -4.77
C THR A 85 -19.83 -3.87 -6.02
N PRO A 86 -20.47 -4.50 -7.02
CA PRO A 86 -19.79 -4.88 -8.26
C PRO A 86 -19.20 -3.68 -8.99
N ILE A 87 -18.03 -3.87 -9.59
CA ILE A 87 -17.36 -2.89 -10.44
C ILE A 87 -16.93 -3.54 -11.75
N ASP A 88 -16.62 -2.74 -12.77
CA ASP A 88 -16.26 -3.22 -14.11
C ASP A 88 -14.74 -3.44 -14.30
N ALA A 89 -13.97 -3.46 -13.20
CA ALA A 89 -12.51 -3.56 -13.26
C ALA A 89 -11.89 -4.29 -12.05
N SER A 90 -10.84 -5.07 -12.31
CA SER A 90 -9.97 -5.64 -11.28
C SER A 90 -8.97 -4.59 -10.79
N LEU A 91 -9.11 -4.14 -9.53
CA LEU A 91 -8.26 -3.09 -8.96
C LEU A 91 -7.05 -3.68 -8.22
N ALA A 92 -5.85 -3.24 -8.59
CA ALA A 92 -4.59 -3.63 -7.97
C ALA A 92 -4.23 -2.75 -6.75
N TYR A 93 -4.90 -1.61 -6.59
CA TYR A 93 -4.67 -0.64 -5.52
C TYR A 93 -5.94 0.15 -5.25
N LEU A 94 -6.13 0.54 -3.98
CA LEU A 94 -7.18 1.46 -3.52
C LEU A 94 -6.55 2.52 -2.62
N SER A 95 -7.08 3.74 -2.70
CA SER A 95 -6.89 4.79 -1.69
C SER A 95 -8.19 5.57 -1.52
N VAL A 96 -8.42 6.11 -0.35
CA VAL A 96 -9.53 7.05 -0.09
C VAL A 96 -8.94 8.44 0.18
N ASP A 97 -9.67 9.50 -0.16
CA ASP A 97 -9.30 10.84 0.28
C ASP A 97 -9.49 11.00 1.81
N HIS A 98 -8.84 12.00 2.40
CA HIS A 98 -8.85 12.23 3.85
C HIS A 98 -10.26 12.58 4.34
N ALA A 99 -11.06 13.23 3.51
CA ALA A 99 -12.47 13.49 3.76
C ALA A 99 -13.36 12.21 3.75
N GLY A 100 -12.86 11.06 3.28
CA GLY A 100 -13.61 9.81 3.23
C GLY A 100 -14.78 9.83 2.23
N ARG A 101 -14.69 10.67 1.20
CA ARG A 101 -15.73 10.91 0.19
C ARG A 101 -15.40 10.26 -1.15
N LEU A 102 -14.15 10.31 -1.59
CA LEU A 102 -13.71 9.78 -2.88
C LEU A 102 -12.84 8.56 -2.67
N LEU A 103 -13.11 7.50 -3.42
CA LEU A 103 -12.27 6.31 -3.49
C LEU A 103 -11.60 6.23 -4.86
N PHE A 104 -10.30 6.05 -4.87
CA PHE A 104 -9.48 5.97 -6.06
C PHE A 104 -8.99 4.54 -6.27
N GLY A 105 -9.01 4.09 -7.52
CA GLY A 105 -8.59 2.74 -7.88
C GLY A 105 -7.62 2.74 -9.06
N ALA A 106 -6.64 1.82 -9.03
CA ALA A 106 -5.77 1.55 -10.18
C ALA A 106 -5.99 0.13 -10.69
N SER A 107 -6.26 -0.02 -12.00
CA SER A 107 -6.47 -1.31 -12.66
C SER A 107 -5.27 -1.67 -13.53
N TYR A 108 -4.47 -2.63 -13.05
CA TYR A 108 -3.26 -3.08 -13.74
C TYR A 108 -3.58 -3.75 -15.09
N GLY A 109 -4.55 -4.67 -15.11
CA GLY A 109 -4.95 -5.38 -16.33
C GLY A 109 -5.79 -4.51 -17.27
N GLY A 110 -6.62 -3.64 -16.71
CA GLY A 110 -7.46 -2.73 -17.48
C GLY A 110 -6.74 -1.49 -18.01
N SER A 111 -5.52 -1.22 -17.53
CA SER A 111 -4.76 0.00 -17.87
C SER A 111 -5.53 1.29 -17.62
N ARG A 112 -6.18 1.36 -16.46
CA ARG A 112 -7.13 2.41 -16.08
C ARG A 112 -6.93 2.91 -14.65
N LEU A 113 -7.23 4.18 -14.44
CA LEU A 113 -7.48 4.75 -13.11
C LEU A 113 -8.99 5.01 -12.96
N PHE A 114 -9.48 4.95 -11.73
CA PHE A 114 -10.89 5.15 -11.39
C PHE A 114 -11.05 6.12 -10.23
N VAL A 115 -12.11 6.92 -10.29
CA VAL A 115 -12.63 7.74 -9.18
C VAL A 115 -14.05 7.28 -8.91
N PHE A 116 -14.33 6.86 -7.69
CA PHE A 116 -15.65 6.48 -7.22
C PHE A 116 -16.12 7.44 -6.13
N ASP A 117 -17.43 7.55 -5.96
CA ASP A 117 -18.02 8.13 -4.76
C ASP A 117 -18.14 7.04 -3.69
N ALA A 118 -17.55 7.28 -2.52
CA ALA A 118 -17.48 6.32 -1.44
C ALA A 118 -18.85 6.05 -0.80
N ASN A 119 -19.79 7.01 -0.87
CA ASN A 119 -21.15 6.85 -0.37
C ASN A 119 -21.99 6.01 -1.35
N ARG A 120 -21.87 6.22 -2.66
CA ARG A 120 -22.52 5.39 -3.69
C ARG A 120 -22.09 3.92 -3.57
N LEU A 121 -20.79 3.69 -3.38
CA LEU A 121 -20.26 2.35 -3.11
C LEU A 121 -20.87 1.72 -1.86
N ALA A 122 -21.02 2.51 -0.78
CA ALA A 122 -21.69 2.10 0.44
C ALA A 122 -23.23 2.01 0.33
N HIS A 123 -23.80 2.08 -0.88
CA HIS A 123 -25.21 1.84 -1.17
C HIS A 123 -25.41 0.93 -2.40
N GLY A 124 -24.37 0.22 -2.83
CA GLY A 124 -24.47 -0.76 -3.92
C GLY A 124 -24.29 -0.20 -5.34
N ASP A 125 -23.88 1.07 -5.49
CA ASP A 125 -23.62 1.67 -6.80
C ASP A 125 -22.12 1.79 -7.08
N GLY A 126 -21.64 0.93 -7.97
CA GLY A 126 -20.23 0.82 -8.38
C GLY A 126 -19.87 1.64 -9.61
N THR A 127 -20.76 2.51 -10.08
CA THR A 127 -20.49 3.32 -11.26
C THR A 127 -19.45 4.39 -10.92
N PRO A 128 -18.29 4.42 -11.62
CA PRO A 128 -17.28 5.44 -11.36
C PRO A 128 -17.80 6.84 -11.72
N LEU A 129 -17.36 7.85 -10.96
CA LEU A 129 -17.50 9.26 -11.35
C LEU A 129 -16.64 9.57 -12.57
N GLN A 130 -15.48 8.93 -12.66
CA GLN A 130 -14.53 9.07 -13.75
C GLN A 130 -13.69 7.80 -13.86
N PHE A 131 -13.32 7.44 -15.08
CA PHE A 131 -12.15 6.59 -15.33
C PHE A 131 -11.21 7.26 -16.33
N ILE A 132 -9.92 6.95 -16.25
CA ILE A 132 -8.89 7.44 -17.15
C ILE A 132 -8.23 6.24 -17.82
N ASP A 133 -8.37 6.15 -19.14
CA ASP A 133 -7.82 5.07 -19.97
C ASP A 133 -6.34 5.26 -20.32
N ARG A 134 -5.75 4.18 -20.88
CA ARG A 134 -4.38 4.14 -21.45
C ARG A 134 -3.28 4.42 -20.42
N ILE A 135 -3.55 4.16 -19.15
CA ILE A 135 -2.54 4.18 -18.10
C ILE A 135 -1.97 2.77 -18.01
N GLN A 136 -1.04 2.43 -18.92
CA GLN A 136 -0.56 1.06 -19.10
C GLN A 136 -0.07 0.48 -17.76
N ASN A 137 -0.66 -0.64 -17.36
CA ASN A 137 -0.36 -1.28 -16.08
C ASN A 137 -0.42 -0.32 -14.88
N ALA A 138 -1.45 0.53 -14.81
CA ALA A 138 -1.73 1.37 -13.64
C ALA A 138 -1.68 0.53 -12.36
N HIS A 139 -0.74 0.84 -11.47
CA HIS A 139 -0.47 -0.04 -10.32
C HIS A 139 -0.78 0.62 -8.98
N SER A 140 -0.70 1.93 -8.85
CA SER A 140 -1.18 2.63 -7.65
C SER A 140 -1.67 4.03 -7.96
N ILE A 141 -2.50 4.55 -7.07
CA ILE A 141 -2.91 5.94 -7.01
C ILE A 141 -3.02 6.32 -5.53
N ILE A 142 -2.45 7.47 -5.15
CA ILE A 142 -2.52 8.01 -3.80
C ILE A 142 -2.94 9.48 -3.85
N VAL A 143 -3.48 9.98 -2.74
CA VAL A 143 -4.00 11.34 -2.59
C VAL A 143 -3.15 12.08 -1.56
N SER A 144 -2.95 13.38 -1.73
CA SER A 144 -2.29 14.23 -0.73
C SER A 144 -3.18 14.52 0.47
N ASP A 145 -2.57 14.82 1.61
CA ASP A 145 -3.24 15.07 2.91
C ASP A 145 -4.26 16.22 2.91
N ASP A 146 -4.11 17.14 1.97
CA ASP A 146 -5.02 18.26 1.75
C ASP A 146 -6.15 17.95 0.75
N ASP A 147 -6.20 16.73 0.24
CA ASP A 147 -7.16 16.25 -0.75
C ASP A 147 -7.18 17.04 -2.06
N ARG A 148 -6.12 17.80 -2.38
CA ARG A 148 -6.04 18.65 -3.58
C ARG A 148 -5.41 17.94 -4.78
N TYR A 149 -4.58 16.93 -4.55
CA TYR A 149 -3.76 16.31 -5.57
C TYR A 149 -3.77 14.79 -5.50
N ALA A 150 -3.63 14.14 -6.65
CA ALA A 150 -3.44 12.70 -6.75
C ALA A 150 -2.21 12.37 -7.61
N TYR A 151 -1.55 11.27 -7.25
CA TYR A 151 -0.36 10.76 -7.91
C TYR A 151 -0.57 9.29 -8.25
N ALA A 152 -0.33 8.91 -9.50
CA ALA A 152 -0.52 7.53 -9.95
C ALA A 152 0.75 6.96 -10.57
N ALA A 153 1.06 5.71 -10.23
CA ALA A 153 2.17 4.98 -10.83
C ALA A 153 1.66 4.14 -12.02
N SER A 154 2.24 4.38 -13.19
CA SER A 154 2.05 3.55 -14.38
C SER A 154 3.29 2.72 -14.60
N LEU A 155 3.19 1.45 -14.23
CA LEU A 155 4.29 0.50 -14.31
C LEU A 155 4.69 0.23 -15.78
N GLY A 156 3.74 0.24 -16.71
CA GLY A 156 3.98 -0.05 -18.12
C GLY A 156 4.52 1.13 -18.92
N LEU A 157 4.26 2.36 -18.47
CA LEU A 157 4.74 3.58 -19.14
C LEU A 157 6.07 4.09 -18.58
N ASP A 158 6.57 3.53 -17.47
CA ASP A 158 7.65 4.13 -16.69
C ASP A 158 7.35 5.59 -16.34
N ARG A 159 6.13 5.85 -15.84
CA ARG A 159 5.64 7.19 -15.51
C ARG A 159 5.00 7.26 -14.13
N ILE A 160 5.19 8.41 -13.49
CA ILE A 160 4.35 8.88 -12.40
C ILE A 160 3.50 10.03 -12.94
N LEU A 161 2.19 9.87 -12.83
CA LEU A 161 1.19 10.80 -13.34
C LEU A 161 0.69 11.67 -12.20
N PHE A 162 0.51 12.96 -12.46
CA PHE A 162 0.11 13.96 -11.48
C PHE A 162 -1.21 14.62 -11.91
N TYR A 163 -2.15 14.68 -10.97
CA TYR A 163 -3.49 15.23 -11.17
C TYR A 163 -3.85 16.23 -10.06
N GLY A 164 -4.60 17.27 -10.43
CA GLY A 164 -5.40 18.03 -9.48
C GLY A 164 -6.77 17.37 -9.28
N ILE A 165 -7.34 17.51 -8.08
CA ILE A 165 -8.69 17.00 -7.76
C ILE A 165 -9.66 18.18 -7.81
N ALA A 166 -10.52 18.19 -8.83
CA ALA A 166 -11.61 19.16 -8.96
C ALA A 166 -12.88 18.60 -8.28
N ARG A 167 -13.59 19.44 -7.52
CA ARG A 167 -14.85 19.11 -6.86
C ARG A 167 -15.88 20.19 -7.15
N ALA A 168 -17.10 19.80 -7.53
CA ALA A 168 -18.22 20.71 -7.75
C ALA A 168 -19.52 20.04 -7.29
N GLY A 169 -20.04 20.44 -6.11
CA GLY A 169 -21.17 19.76 -5.49
C GLY A 169 -20.85 18.28 -5.24
N ASP A 170 -21.67 17.39 -5.80
CA ASP A 170 -21.52 15.93 -5.72
C ASP A 170 -20.57 15.34 -6.78
N GLU A 171 -20.12 16.15 -7.74
CA GLU A 171 -19.17 15.72 -8.77
C GLU A 171 -17.71 15.90 -8.32
N ALA A 172 -16.86 14.98 -8.79
CA ALA A 172 -15.42 15.09 -8.64
C ALA A 172 -14.69 14.46 -9.83
N ALA A 173 -13.55 15.04 -10.21
CA ALA A 173 -12.72 14.55 -11.29
C ALA A 173 -11.23 14.84 -11.06
N LEU A 174 -10.39 13.95 -11.57
CA LEU A 174 -8.96 14.16 -11.75
C LEU A 174 -8.72 14.98 -13.02
N ILE A 175 -7.98 16.07 -12.86
CA ILE A 175 -7.54 16.96 -13.94
C ILE A 175 -6.04 16.76 -14.12
N ALA A 176 -5.62 16.30 -15.31
CA ALA A 176 -4.21 16.07 -15.61
C ALA A 176 -3.39 17.37 -15.45
N ARG A 177 -2.26 17.27 -14.75
CA ARG A 177 -1.36 18.41 -14.48
C ARG A 177 0.04 18.17 -15.03
N GLY A 178 0.48 16.92 -15.09
CA GLY A 178 1.76 16.56 -15.67
C GLY A 178 2.11 15.10 -15.46
N GLU A 179 3.31 14.73 -15.90
CA GLU A 179 3.90 13.42 -15.67
C GLU A 179 5.41 13.56 -15.44
N LEU A 180 5.98 12.58 -14.75
CA LEU A 180 7.41 12.44 -14.54
C LEU A 180 7.86 11.09 -15.07
N ALA A 181 8.88 11.11 -15.94
CA ALA A 181 9.55 9.93 -16.43
C ALA A 181 10.40 9.30 -15.32
N THR A 182 10.20 8.01 -15.07
CA THR A 182 11.13 7.21 -14.26
C THR A 182 12.25 6.67 -15.16
N PRO A 183 13.35 6.14 -14.59
CA PRO A 183 14.35 5.44 -15.40
C PRO A 183 13.70 4.36 -16.29
N ALA A 184 14.27 4.11 -17.46
CA ALA A 184 13.75 3.11 -18.38
C ALA A 184 13.77 1.72 -17.74
N GLY A 185 12.65 1.00 -17.83
CA GLY A 185 12.48 -0.33 -17.22
C GLY A 185 12.28 -0.30 -15.70
N PHE A 186 12.11 0.87 -15.07
CA PHE A 186 11.98 0.99 -13.62
C PHE A 186 10.72 0.31 -13.09
N GLY A 187 9.59 0.47 -13.81
CA GLY A 187 8.28 -0.06 -13.43
C GLY A 187 7.79 0.50 -12.09
N PRO A 188 7.48 1.82 -11.99
CA PRO A 188 7.01 2.40 -10.74
C PRO A 188 5.71 1.71 -10.31
N ARG A 189 5.67 1.23 -9.06
CA ARG A 189 4.62 0.34 -8.58
C ARG A 189 3.74 0.97 -7.50
N HIS A 190 4.27 1.09 -6.28
CA HIS A 190 3.59 1.74 -5.15
C HIS A 190 4.21 3.12 -4.89
N LEU A 191 3.38 4.03 -4.39
CA LEU A 191 3.75 5.39 -4.04
C LEU A 191 3.53 5.65 -2.55
N ARG A 192 4.37 6.49 -1.95
CA ARG A 192 4.17 7.04 -0.60
C ARG A 192 4.63 8.49 -0.54
N LEU A 193 3.85 9.35 0.09
CA LEU A 193 4.31 10.69 0.46
C LEU A 193 5.16 10.59 1.73
N ALA A 194 6.19 11.43 1.81
CA ALA A 194 6.86 11.70 3.07
C ALA A 194 5.90 12.40 4.06
N PRO A 195 6.14 12.30 5.38
CA PRO A 195 5.29 12.94 6.39
C PRO A 195 5.12 14.45 6.23
N ASP A 196 6.11 15.15 5.66
CA ASP A 196 6.05 16.59 5.38
C ASP A 196 5.34 16.93 4.06
N GLY A 197 4.96 15.92 3.27
CA GLY A 197 4.36 16.05 1.95
C GLY A 197 5.28 16.63 0.88
N ALA A 198 6.56 16.88 1.17
CA ALA A 198 7.52 17.52 0.28
C ALA A 198 8.33 16.54 -0.57
N THR A 199 8.17 15.24 -0.33
CA THR A 199 8.78 14.17 -1.13
C THR A 199 7.76 13.10 -1.47
N LEU A 200 7.74 12.66 -2.73
CA LEU A 200 7.03 11.49 -3.19
C LEU A 200 8.04 10.36 -3.45
N TYR A 201 7.84 9.21 -2.81
CA TYR A 201 8.63 8.02 -3.02
C TYR A 201 7.90 7.03 -3.93
N ALA A 202 8.64 6.40 -4.84
CA ALA A 202 8.13 5.34 -5.71
C ALA A 202 9.07 4.14 -5.70
N ILE A 203 8.55 2.94 -5.45
CA ILE A 203 9.32 1.70 -5.60
C ILE A 203 9.26 1.22 -7.05
N GLY A 204 10.42 0.89 -7.62
CA GLY A 204 10.52 0.26 -8.95
C GLY A 204 10.41 -1.25 -8.86
N GLU A 205 9.32 -1.85 -9.35
CA GLU A 205 9.07 -3.29 -9.28
C GLU A 205 10.21 -4.11 -9.91
N PHE A 206 10.80 -3.58 -10.99
CA PHE A 206 11.76 -4.31 -11.81
C PHE A 206 13.21 -4.01 -11.47
N HIS A 207 13.49 -2.90 -10.78
CA HIS A 207 14.85 -2.53 -10.40
C HIS A 207 15.14 -2.74 -8.92
N GLY A 208 14.11 -2.77 -8.06
CA GLY A 208 14.31 -2.94 -6.61
C GLY A 208 14.99 -1.74 -5.96
N THR A 209 15.00 -0.60 -6.64
CA THR A 209 15.44 0.71 -6.15
C THR A 209 14.24 1.61 -5.93
N VAL A 210 14.43 2.62 -5.07
CA VAL A 210 13.40 3.61 -4.73
C VAL A 210 13.76 4.95 -5.36
N LEU A 211 12.79 5.56 -6.02
CA LEU A 211 12.88 6.91 -6.54
C LEU A 211 12.33 7.88 -5.48
N ALA A 212 13.11 8.87 -5.08
CA ALA A 212 12.69 9.99 -4.23
C ALA A 212 12.52 11.23 -5.11
N ILE A 213 11.34 11.85 -5.07
CA ILE A 213 10.95 12.93 -5.98
C ILE A 213 10.56 14.14 -5.15
N ALA A 214 11.18 15.29 -5.41
CA ALA A 214 10.75 16.54 -4.81
C ALA A 214 9.29 16.84 -5.19
N ARG A 215 8.50 17.23 -4.20
CA ARG A 215 7.11 17.64 -4.39
C ARG A 215 6.93 19.00 -3.76
N ASP A 216 6.28 19.92 -4.48
CA ASP A 216 5.80 21.16 -3.87
C ASP A 216 4.47 20.88 -3.14
N PRO A 217 4.40 21.00 -1.80
CA PRO A 217 3.15 20.74 -1.06
C PRO A 217 2.02 21.71 -1.37
N VAL A 218 2.33 22.91 -1.85
CA VAL A 218 1.35 23.95 -2.16
C VAL A 218 0.73 23.72 -3.53
N THR A 219 1.55 23.45 -4.54
CA THR A 219 1.10 23.33 -5.94
C THR A 219 0.89 21.89 -6.41
N GLY A 220 1.42 20.92 -5.66
CA GLY A 220 1.42 19.49 -5.97
C GLY A 220 2.42 19.07 -7.03
N GLU A 221 3.20 20.00 -7.60
CA GLU A 221 4.09 19.73 -8.72
C GLU A 221 5.26 18.81 -8.32
N LEU A 222 5.66 17.96 -9.26
CA LEU A 222 6.80 17.06 -9.13
C LEU A 222 8.05 17.72 -9.72
N GLY A 223 9.16 17.63 -9.00
CA GLY A 223 10.44 18.21 -9.36
C GLY A 223 11.55 17.18 -9.52
N GLU A 224 12.75 17.56 -9.07
CA GLU A 224 13.95 16.72 -9.14
C GLU A 224 13.73 15.35 -8.51
N ALA A 225 14.26 14.31 -9.17
CA ALA A 225 14.16 12.93 -8.71
C ALA A 225 15.53 12.28 -8.59
N THR A 226 15.73 11.53 -7.52
CA THR A 226 16.96 10.79 -7.22
C THR A 226 16.64 9.32 -6.97
N VAL A 227 17.39 8.41 -7.58
CA VAL A 227 17.23 6.95 -7.41
C VAL A 227 18.19 6.47 -6.33
N SER A 228 17.73 5.57 -5.46
CA SER A 228 18.58 4.89 -4.49
C SER A 228 19.62 3.99 -5.16
N ASP A 229 20.71 3.69 -4.45
CA ASP A 229 21.58 2.58 -4.84
C ASP A 229 20.83 1.24 -4.79
N LEU A 230 21.27 0.27 -5.59
CA LEU A 230 20.77 -1.10 -5.54
C LEU A 230 21.27 -1.78 -4.27
N ALA A 231 20.37 -2.40 -3.51
CA ALA A 231 20.76 -3.12 -2.30
C ALA A 231 21.67 -4.32 -2.64
N PRO A 232 22.81 -4.50 -1.94
CA PRO A 232 23.73 -5.63 -2.20
C PRO A 232 23.05 -7.01 -2.12
N SER A 233 22.03 -7.13 -1.27
CA SER A 233 21.26 -8.37 -1.06
C SER A 233 20.48 -8.86 -2.30
N ILE A 234 20.28 -8.00 -3.30
CA ILE A 234 19.55 -8.32 -4.54
C ILE A 234 20.37 -8.08 -5.81
N ALA A 235 21.62 -7.62 -5.69
CA ALA A 235 22.48 -7.22 -6.81
C ALA A 235 22.84 -8.38 -7.78
N HIS A 236 22.61 -9.62 -7.37
CA HIS A 236 22.83 -10.82 -8.19
C HIS A 236 21.64 -11.14 -9.11
N LEU A 237 20.49 -10.49 -8.93
CA LEU A 237 19.30 -10.73 -9.75
C LEU A 237 19.31 -9.85 -11.01
N PRO A 238 18.88 -10.37 -12.16
CA PRO A 238 18.58 -9.52 -13.32
C PRO A 238 17.36 -8.64 -13.03
N HIS A 239 17.23 -7.54 -13.79
CA HIS A 239 16.04 -6.70 -13.72
C HIS A 239 14.77 -7.48 -14.08
N GLY A 240 13.65 -7.09 -13.47
CA GLY A 240 12.33 -7.63 -13.76
C GLY A 240 11.71 -7.10 -15.06
N ALA A 241 10.49 -7.53 -15.34
CA ALA A 241 9.72 -7.09 -16.50
C ALA A 241 8.20 -7.15 -16.22
N PRO A 242 7.38 -6.38 -16.97
CA PRO A 242 5.92 -6.44 -16.90
C PRO A 242 5.36 -7.83 -17.19
N ARG A 243 4.20 -8.13 -16.62
CA ARG A 243 3.47 -9.38 -16.85
C ARG A 243 2.10 -9.11 -17.49
N PRO A 244 1.58 -10.01 -18.35
CA PRO A 244 2.21 -11.22 -18.91
C PRO A 244 3.16 -10.94 -20.09
N PRO A 245 4.09 -11.87 -20.44
CA PRO A 245 4.33 -13.15 -19.77
C PRO A 245 5.11 -13.01 -18.44
N ALA A 246 5.06 -14.03 -17.59
CA ALA A 246 5.94 -14.08 -16.43
C ALA A 246 7.40 -14.31 -16.85
N PRO A 247 8.39 -13.71 -16.16
CA PRO A 247 9.80 -14.02 -16.38
C PRO A 247 10.08 -15.52 -16.26
N THR A 248 10.96 -16.05 -17.12
CA THR A 248 11.33 -17.48 -17.15
C THR A 248 12.39 -17.88 -16.12
N ALA A 249 13.02 -16.89 -15.47
CA ALA A 249 13.99 -17.07 -14.41
C ALA A 249 13.73 -16.05 -13.28
N PRO A 250 14.22 -16.31 -12.05
CA PRO A 250 14.14 -15.34 -10.95
C PRO A 250 14.78 -14.01 -11.35
N CYS A 251 14.06 -12.92 -11.13
CA CYS A 251 14.47 -11.55 -11.38
C CYS A 251 14.07 -10.67 -10.20
N VAL A 252 14.52 -9.42 -10.18
CA VAL A 252 14.04 -8.45 -9.19
C VAL A 252 12.52 -8.30 -9.31
N TRP A 253 11.84 -8.34 -8.16
CA TRP A 253 10.40 -8.25 -8.08
C TRP A 253 9.94 -7.49 -6.82
N ALA A 254 10.32 -6.22 -6.71
CA ALA A 254 9.95 -5.38 -5.56
C ALA A 254 8.44 -5.11 -5.50
N ALA A 255 7.88 -4.93 -4.31
CA ALA A 255 6.43 -4.77 -4.13
C ALA A 255 6.07 -3.47 -3.40
N ASP A 256 6.12 -3.48 -2.08
CA ASP A 256 5.55 -2.40 -1.28
C ASP A 256 6.65 -1.51 -0.71
N LEU A 257 6.28 -0.29 -0.32
CA LEU A 257 7.16 0.61 0.43
C LEU A 257 6.41 1.34 1.54
N GLN A 258 7.12 1.64 2.62
CA GLN A 258 6.65 2.45 3.74
C GLN A 258 7.72 3.46 4.12
N VAL A 259 7.29 4.66 4.51
CA VAL A 259 8.17 5.74 4.98
C VAL A 259 7.93 5.88 6.48
N SER A 260 9.00 5.99 7.28
CA SER A 260 8.87 6.19 8.72
C SER A 260 8.16 7.52 9.04
N PRO A 261 7.39 7.62 10.15
CA PRO A 261 6.68 8.85 10.50
C PRO A 261 7.58 10.07 10.75
N ASP A 262 8.86 9.85 11.08
CA ASP A 262 9.86 10.90 11.19
C ASP A 262 10.55 11.23 9.85
N GLY A 263 10.19 10.53 8.77
CA GLY A 263 10.72 10.72 7.42
C GLY A 263 12.18 10.27 7.22
N ARG A 264 12.78 9.58 8.19
CA ARG A 264 14.21 9.23 8.19
C ARG A 264 14.54 7.92 7.52
N HIS A 265 13.56 7.04 7.31
CA HIS A 265 13.78 5.71 6.72
C HIS A 265 12.69 5.33 5.73
N VAL A 266 13.07 4.54 4.73
CA VAL A 266 12.16 3.89 3.78
C VAL A 266 12.38 2.39 3.85
N HIS A 267 11.33 1.62 4.06
CA HIS A 267 11.35 0.16 4.01
C HIS A 267 10.67 -0.29 2.73
N ALA A 268 11.29 -1.21 1.98
CA ALA A 268 10.74 -1.76 0.75
C ALA A 268 10.82 -3.29 0.74
N THR A 269 9.82 -3.97 0.16
CA THR A 269 9.83 -5.43 0.04
C THR A 269 10.35 -5.89 -1.32
N GLU A 270 11.11 -6.99 -1.34
CA GLU A 270 11.53 -7.68 -2.56
C GLU A 270 11.07 -9.14 -2.52
N ARG A 271 10.22 -9.50 -3.48
CA ARG A 271 9.46 -10.76 -3.47
C ARG A 271 10.33 -11.98 -3.75
N THR A 272 11.25 -11.89 -4.70
CA THR A 272 12.04 -13.02 -5.16
C THR A 272 12.96 -13.55 -4.07
N THR A 273 13.67 -12.65 -3.39
CA THR A 273 14.56 -12.97 -2.29
C THR A 273 13.88 -13.03 -0.92
N SER A 274 12.62 -12.59 -0.83
CA SER A 274 11.84 -12.58 0.42
C SER A 274 12.48 -11.74 1.53
N ARG A 275 12.78 -10.48 1.18
CA ARG A 275 13.49 -9.54 2.06
C ARG A 275 12.73 -8.22 2.21
N ILE A 276 12.95 -7.59 3.36
CA ILE A 276 12.66 -6.17 3.58
C ILE A 276 14.00 -5.44 3.57
N ILE A 277 14.11 -4.46 2.68
CA ILE A 277 15.28 -3.62 2.50
C ILE A 277 14.99 -2.28 3.16
N THR A 278 15.92 -1.78 3.96
CA THR A 278 15.81 -0.47 4.63
C THR A 278 16.80 0.51 4.04
N PHE A 279 16.31 1.68 3.69
CA PHE A 279 17.09 2.83 3.25
C PHE A 279 17.01 3.93 4.29
N ARG A 280 18.13 4.60 4.55
CA ARG A 280 18.18 5.86 5.31
C ARG A 280 18.02 7.03 4.35
N VAL A 281 17.18 7.98 4.73
CA VAL A 281 17.01 9.26 4.04
C VAL A 281 18.13 10.22 4.49
N GLY A 282 18.95 10.65 3.55
CA GLY A 282 20.04 11.61 3.73
C GLY A 282 19.66 13.03 3.30
N GLU A 283 20.68 13.87 3.15
CA GLU A 283 20.51 15.23 2.63
C GLU A 283 19.90 15.21 1.23
N GLN A 284 19.11 16.24 0.90
CA GLN A 284 18.46 16.38 -0.40
C GLN A 284 17.61 15.16 -0.83
N ARG A 285 17.09 14.38 0.14
CA ARG A 285 16.27 13.18 -0.05
C ARG A 285 17.03 11.98 -0.61
N ALA A 286 18.37 12.00 -0.59
CA ALA A 286 19.18 10.88 -1.05
C ALA A 286 18.87 9.61 -0.24
N LEU A 287 18.67 8.48 -0.91
CA LEU A 287 18.36 7.20 -0.27
C LEU A 287 19.60 6.31 -0.25
N HIS A 288 20.09 6.00 0.95
CA HIS A 288 21.24 5.13 1.15
C HIS A 288 20.82 3.80 1.74
N TYR A 289 21.29 2.69 1.17
CA TYR A 289 21.12 1.37 1.78
C TYR A 289 21.61 1.38 3.25
N ALA A 290 20.77 0.89 4.16
CA ALA A 290 21.08 0.81 5.58
C ALA A 290 21.22 -0.65 6.03
N SER A 291 20.19 -1.46 5.76
CA SER A 291 20.16 -2.87 6.16
C SER A 291 19.15 -3.68 5.34
N CYS A 292 19.17 -5.00 5.50
CA CYS A 292 18.09 -5.86 5.03
C CYS A 292 17.83 -6.99 6.04
N ILE A 293 16.61 -7.52 6.04
CA ILE A 293 16.24 -8.70 6.82
C ILE A 293 15.41 -9.66 5.96
N GLU A 294 15.56 -10.96 6.20
CA GLU A 294 14.66 -11.98 5.62
C GLU A 294 13.30 -11.94 6.32
N THR A 295 12.24 -12.20 5.56
CA THR A 295 10.86 -12.14 6.06
C THR A 295 10.02 -13.27 5.45
N GLU A 296 8.70 -13.16 5.61
CA GLU A 296 7.73 -14.08 5.02
C GLU A 296 7.95 -14.27 3.52
N LYS A 297 7.76 -15.51 3.04
CA LYS A 297 8.01 -15.87 1.64
C LYS A 297 7.15 -15.05 0.69
N GLN A 298 7.79 -14.42 -0.29
CA GLN A 298 7.16 -13.54 -1.30
C GLN A 298 6.43 -12.33 -0.67
N PRO A 299 7.14 -11.44 0.04
CA PRO A 299 6.54 -10.34 0.80
C PRO A 299 5.93 -9.28 -0.10
N ARG A 300 4.59 -9.25 -0.16
CA ARG A 300 3.87 -8.30 -1.01
C ARG A 300 3.32 -7.09 -0.26
N GLY A 301 3.03 -7.23 1.03
CA GLY A 301 2.47 -6.16 1.85
C GLY A 301 3.29 -5.96 3.13
N ILE A 302 3.60 -4.70 3.43
CA ILE A 302 4.16 -4.28 4.72
C ILE A 302 3.43 -3.04 5.22
N ARG A 303 3.34 -2.88 6.54
CA ARG A 303 2.76 -1.67 7.14
C ARG A 303 3.48 -1.30 8.42
N LEU A 304 3.81 -0.02 8.56
CA LEU A 304 4.30 0.54 9.82
C LEU A 304 3.12 0.82 10.75
N SER A 305 3.33 0.64 12.06
CA SER A 305 2.42 1.23 13.04
C SER A 305 2.41 2.76 12.90
N PRO A 306 1.31 3.44 13.28
CA PRO A 306 1.22 4.91 13.21
C PRO A 306 2.36 5.65 13.92
N ASP A 307 2.88 5.09 15.01
CA ASP A 307 4.03 5.64 15.75
C ASP A 307 5.40 5.24 15.17
N GLY A 308 5.43 4.39 14.14
CA GLY A 308 6.63 3.93 13.45
C GLY A 308 7.48 2.93 14.24
N THR A 309 7.05 2.50 15.43
CA THR A 309 7.85 1.63 16.30
C THR A 309 7.82 0.16 15.91
N LEU A 310 6.81 -0.25 15.13
CA LEU A 310 6.62 -1.61 14.65
C LEU A 310 6.37 -1.63 13.14
N LEU A 311 6.75 -2.75 12.51
CA LEU A 311 6.45 -3.05 11.12
C LEU A 311 5.86 -4.46 11.01
N ALA A 312 4.71 -4.62 10.38
CA ALA A 312 4.13 -5.91 10.05
C ALA A 312 4.41 -6.27 8.58
N ALA A 313 4.60 -7.57 8.30
CA ALA A 313 4.87 -8.08 6.96
C ALA A 313 4.06 -9.35 6.67
N SER A 314 3.49 -9.42 5.45
CA SER A 314 2.83 -10.60 4.91
C SER A 314 3.54 -11.08 3.66
N GLY A 315 3.48 -12.39 3.40
CA GLY A 315 4.01 -13.00 2.18
C GLY A 315 2.96 -13.83 1.47
N GLU A 316 2.85 -13.67 0.14
CA GLU A 316 1.84 -14.37 -0.68
C GLU A 316 1.98 -15.89 -0.55
N LEU A 317 3.19 -16.40 -0.30
CA LEU A 317 3.49 -17.83 -0.15
C LEU A 317 3.80 -18.23 1.30
N SER A 318 3.44 -17.40 2.28
CA SER A 318 3.59 -17.71 3.69
C SER A 318 2.24 -17.81 4.39
N PRO A 319 2.02 -18.81 5.27
CA PRO A 319 0.84 -18.88 6.13
C PRO A 319 1.03 -18.08 7.43
N PHE A 320 1.95 -17.11 7.48
CA PHE A 320 2.27 -16.35 8.69
C PHE A 320 2.38 -14.85 8.42
N ILE A 321 2.15 -14.07 9.48
CA ILE A 321 2.42 -12.64 9.57
C ILE A 321 3.57 -12.42 10.55
N SER A 322 4.60 -11.71 10.10
CA SER A 322 5.74 -11.34 10.95
C SER A 322 5.59 -9.90 11.42
N LEU A 323 5.96 -9.65 12.68
CA LEU A 323 6.03 -8.35 13.31
C LEU A 323 7.48 -8.05 13.71
N TYR A 324 7.94 -6.86 13.40
CA TYR A 324 9.29 -6.38 13.68
C TYR A 324 9.24 -5.11 14.52
N ARG A 325 10.22 -4.93 15.40
CA ARG A 325 10.53 -3.65 16.04
C ARG A 325 11.45 -2.87 15.13
N VAL A 326 11.14 -1.59 14.97
CA VAL A 326 11.94 -0.64 14.20
C VAL A 326 12.87 0.09 15.15
N ASP A 327 14.18 0.03 14.91
CA ASP A 327 15.14 0.87 15.60
C ASP A 327 15.03 2.32 15.10
N ALA A 328 14.72 3.26 15.99
CA ALA A 328 14.45 4.64 15.60
C ALA A 328 15.66 5.39 14.99
N ALA A 329 16.89 4.95 15.29
CA ALA A 329 18.08 5.61 14.76
C ALA A 329 18.48 5.07 13.38
N SER A 330 18.53 3.75 13.24
CA SER A 330 19.04 3.06 12.06
C SER A 330 17.94 2.60 11.09
N GLY A 331 16.70 2.49 11.55
CA GLY A 331 15.60 1.84 10.82
C GLY A 331 15.72 0.31 10.80
N ALA A 332 16.73 -0.28 11.47
CA ALA A 332 16.90 -1.72 11.45
C ALA A 332 15.70 -2.44 12.07
N LEU A 333 15.31 -3.56 11.45
CA LEU A 333 14.17 -4.36 11.87
C LEU A 333 14.66 -5.53 12.74
N THR A 334 14.05 -5.71 13.91
CA THR A 334 14.29 -6.87 14.78
C THR A 334 13.01 -7.68 14.91
N PRO A 335 12.99 -9.00 14.64
CA PRO A 335 11.79 -9.82 14.78
C PRO A 335 11.26 -9.79 16.21
N VAL A 336 9.93 -9.69 16.37
CA VAL A 336 9.26 -9.63 17.67
C VAL A 336 8.22 -10.73 17.82
N ALA A 337 7.38 -10.91 16.81
CA ALA A 337 6.35 -11.94 16.80
C ALA A 337 6.17 -12.50 15.40
N ARG A 338 5.70 -13.74 15.35
CA ARG A 338 5.27 -14.39 14.11
C ARG A 338 4.05 -15.23 14.41
N VAL A 339 2.93 -14.87 13.79
CA VAL A 339 1.62 -15.47 14.08
C VAL A 339 1.02 -16.09 12.83
N ALA A 340 0.09 -17.02 13.02
CA ALA A 340 -0.64 -17.62 11.90
C ALA A 340 -1.39 -16.54 11.11
N GLY A 341 -1.27 -16.59 9.79
CA GLY A 341 -1.97 -15.77 8.81
C GLY A 341 -3.01 -16.57 8.02
N GLY A 342 -3.63 -15.92 7.02
CA GLY A 342 -4.40 -16.61 5.97
C GLY A 342 -3.55 -16.89 4.72
N LYS A 343 -4.10 -17.68 3.79
CA LYS A 343 -3.40 -18.02 2.54
C LYS A 343 -3.44 -16.87 1.53
N GLY A 344 -2.35 -16.65 0.81
CA GLY A 344 -2.24 -15.55 -0.14
C GLY A 344 -2.21 -14.17 0.53
N ALA A 345 -1.63 -14.07 1.73
CA ALA A 345 -1.60 -12.82 2.50
C ALA A 345 -0.79 -11.74 1.77
N ASN A 346 -1.44 -10.65 1.36
CA ASN A 346 -0.87 -9.73 0.36
C ASN A 346 -1.00 -8.23 0.64
N TRP A 347 -1.76 -7.83 1.67
CA TRP A 347 -1.98 -6.43 2.03
C TRP A 347 -2.15 -6.29 3.53
N ILE A 348 -1.62 -5.22 4.13
CA ILE A 348 -1.73 -4.95 5.57
C ILE A 348 -2.12 -3.50 5.81
N GLU A 349 -3.12 -3.30 6.68
CA GLU A 349 -3.45 -2.01 7.28
C GLU A 349 -3.31 -2.09 8.80
N ILE A 350 -2.81 -1.03 9.44
CA ILE A 350 -2.70 -0.90 10.90
C ILE A 350 -3.37 0.40 11.29
N LEU A 351 -4.42 0.31 12.11
CA LEU A 351 -5.19 1.46 12.58
C LEU A 351 -5.14 1.54 14.11
N PRO A 352 -5.19 2.74 14.71
CA PRO A 352 -5.43 2.89 16.13
C PRO A 352 -6.74 2.20 16.53
N LEU A 353 -6.76 1.52 17.66
CA LEU A 353 -8.03 1.11 18.28
C LEU A 353 -8.60 2.28 19.05
N GLY A 354 -9.91 2.51 18.92
CA GLY A 354 -10.61 3.52 19.73
C GLY A 354 -10.41 3.20 21.22
N SER A 355 -10.14 4.22 22.03
CA SER A 355 -10.18 4.08 23.48
C SER A 355 -11.59 3.65 23.90
N ALA A 356 -11.69 2.53 24.62
CA ALA A 356 -12.95 1.99 25.14
C ALA A 356 -13.68 2.94 26.08
#